data_AF-A0A7C7HXQ7-F1
#
_entry.id   AF-A0A7C7HXQ7-F1
#
_cell.length_a   1.000
_cell.length_b   1.000
_cell.length_c   1.000
_cell.angle_alpha   90.00
_cell.angle_beta   90.00
_cell.angle_gamma   90.00
#
_symmetry.space_group_name_H-M   'P 1'
#
loop_
_entity.id
_entity.type
_entity.pdbx_description
1 polymer ?
#
loop_
_entity_poly.entity_id
_entity_poly.type
_entity_poly.pdbx_seq_one_letter_code
_entity_poly.pdbx_strand_id
1 'polypeptide(L)'
;YLKVDLAIQSYTPIGKKSVFATRIKLGRLWGWDSNFNDYSYEKFYLGGSTSMRGWEVLRFEELKGEPVGEIIRFMTNIEYRFPAYKSFGFTVFFDGGLLADHTKNISSDLLKWDSGVGLTIKTPLGPARLDYAIQVDNPGKRKIQLGIQNLF
;
A
#
# COMPACT_ATOMS: atom_id res chain seq x y z
N TYR A 1 6.15 -16.52 -18.01
CA TYR A 1 6.18 -15.05 -17.99
C TYR A 1 7.48 -14.57 -17.35
N LEU A 2 7.82 -13.28 -17.52
CA LEU A 2 8.88 -12.58 -16.78
C LEU A 2 8.21 -11.54 -15.86
N LYS A 3 8.62 -11.48 -14.58
CA LYS A 3 8.12 -10.49 -13.61
C LYS A 3 9.28 -9.67 -13.06
N VAL A 4 9.16 -8.35 -13.13
CA VAL A 4 10.11 -7.40 -12.52
C VAL A 4 9.34 -6.58 -11.50
N ASP A 5 9.87 -6.53 -10.28
CA ASP A 5 9.34 -5.70 -9.19
C ASP A 5 10.47 -4.87 -8.58
N LEU A 6 10.34 -3.56 -8.61
CA LEU A 6 11.30 -2.60 -8.09
C LEU A 6 10.69 -1.87 -6.89
N ALA A 7 11.46 -1.73 -5.82
CA ALA A 7 11.06 -1.01 -4.62
C ALA A 7 12.14 -0.03 -4.20
N ILE A 8 11.75 1.23 -3.98
CA ILE A 8 12.60 2.29 -3.46
C ILE A 8 11.97 2.79 -2.17
N GLN A 9 12.78 2.90 -1.11
CA GLN A 9 12.35 3.38 0.20
C GLN A 9 13.34 4.43 0.69
N SER A 10 12.82 5.53 1.22
CA SER A 10 13.60 6.61 1.82
C SER A 10 13.05 6.97 3.19
N TYR A 11 13.95 7.26 4.12
CA TYR A 11 13.65 7.67 5.48
C TYR A 11 14.49 8.90 5.80
N THR A 12 13.84 10.05 5.88
CA THR A 12 14.52 11.33 6.13
C THR A 12 14.10 11.85 7.50
N PRO A 13 15.03 11.98 8.46
CA PRO A 13 14.76 12.65 9.72
C PRO A 13 14.32 14.10 9.48
N ILE A 14 13.22 14.52 10.09
CA ILE A 14 12.76 15.91 10.10
C ILE A 14 12.79 16.41 11.55
N GLY A 15 13.66 17.39 11.82
CA GLY A 15 13.90 17.87 13.18
C GLY A 15 14.56 16.82 14.07
N LYS A 16 14.24 16.83 15.36
CA LYS A 16 14.95 16.01 16.35
C LYS A 16 14.47 14.57 16.48
N LYS A 17 13.21 14.30 16.12
CA LYS A 17 12.56 13.01 16.44
C LYS A 17 11.57 12.51 15.39
N SER A 18 11.10 13.36 14.47
CA SER A 18 10.16 12.95 13.43
C SER A 18 10.90 12.36 12.22
N VAL A 19 10.22 11.50 11.48
CA VAL A 19 10.73 10.87 10.26
C VAL A 19 9.69 11.04 9.18
N PHE A 20 10.13 11.54 8.03
CA PHE A 20 9.39 11.45 6.79
C PHE A 20 9.85 10.21 6.04
N ALA A 21 8.92 9.30 5.77
CA ALA A 21 9.20 8.04 5.11
C ALA A 21 8.41 7.95 3.82
N THR A 22 9.08 7.63 2.72
CA THR A 22 8.44 7.41 1.42
C THR A 22 8.82 6.05 0.87
N ARG A 23 7.86 5.32 0.32
CA ARG A 23 8.06 4.11 -0.46
C ARG A 23 7.43 4.28 -1.82
N ILE A 24 8.12 3.82 -2.86
CA ILE A 24 7.59 3.68 -4.22
C ILE A 24 7.85 2.25 -4.66
N LYS A 25 6.87 1.60 -5.28
CA LYS A 25 7.05 0.34 -5.97
C LYS A 25 6.51 0.40 -7.40
N LEU A 26 7.27 -0.19 -8.31
CA LEU A 26 6.96 -0.30 -9.73
C LEU A 26 7.06 -1.76 -10.13
N GLY A 27 5.99 -2.31 -10.69
CA GLY A 27 5.93 -3.71 -11.09
C GLY A 27 5.47 -3.84 -12.53
N ARG A 28 6.10 -4.77 -13.28
CA ARG A 28 5.59 -5.19 -14.58
C ARG A 28 5.85 -6.68 -14.83
N LEU A 29 4.86 -7.32 -15.44
CA LEU A 29 4.87 -8.72 -15.82
C LEU A 29 4.63 -8.83 -17.33
N TRP A 30 5.49 -9.58 -18.02
CA TRP A 30 5.46 -9.79 -19.47
C TRP A 30 5.23 -11.25 -19.83
N GLY A 31 4.52 -11.48 -20.94
CA GLY A 31 4.23 -12.82 -21.41
C GLY A 31 3.31 -13.61 -20.48
N TRP A 32 2.38 -12.91 -19.81
CA TRP A 32 1.24 -13.54 -19.15
C TRP A 32 0.28 -14.06 -20.21
N ASP A 33 -0.23 -15.27 -20.03
CA ASP A 33 -1.34 -15.78 -20.84
C ASP A 33 -2.66 -15.36 -20.21
N SER A 34 -3.43 -14.52 -20.90
CA SER A 34 -4.73 -14.03 -20.41
C SER A 34 -5.78 -15.13 -20.28
N ASN A 35 -5.57 -16.30 -20.90
CA ASN A 35 -6.47 -17.45 -20.74
C ASN A 35 -6.19 -18.23 -19.46
N PHE A 36 -5.05 -17.99 -18.80
CA PHE A 36 -4.70 -18.63 -17.55
C PHE A 36 -5.28 -17.87 -16.36
N ASN A 37 -6.03 -18.58 -15.52
CA ASN A 37 -6.52 -18.06 -14.25
C ASN A 37 -5.38 -17.95 -13.25
N ASP A 38 -5.25 -16.79 -12.60
CA ASP A 38 -4.18 -16.52 -11.64
C ASP A 38 -4.43 -17.16 -10.26
N TYR A 39 -4.45 -18.49 -10.19
CA TYR A 39 -4.70 -19.22 -8.94
C TYR A 39 -3.60 -19.01 -7.89
N SER A 40 -2.37 -18.71 -8.32
CA SER A 40 -1.20 -18.55 -7.46
C SER A 40 -0.90 -17.10 -7.09
N TYR A 41 -1.75 -16.14 -7.47
CA TYR A 41 -1.56 -14.70 -7.22
C TYR A 41 -0.23 -14.16 -7.77
N GLU A 42 0.13 -14.58 -8.98
CA GLU A 42 1.36 -14.22 -9.68
C GLU A 42 1.33 -12.83 -10.30
N LYS A 43 0.14 -12.25 -10.54
CA LYS A 43 -0.01 -10.85 -10.96
C LYS A 43 0.35 -9.90 -9.80
N PHE A 44 0.17 -8.61 -10.05
CA PHE A 44 0.29 -7.60 -9.00
C PHE A 44 -1.07 -7.31 -8.38
N TYR A 45 -1.09 -7.32 -7.06
CA TYR A 45 -2.24 -7.00 -6.24
C TYR A 45 -1.89 -5.84 -5.31
N LEU A 46 -2.93 -5.08 -4.93
CA LEU A 46 -2.85 -3.97 -3.99
C LEU A 46 -3.99 -4.12 -2.96
N GLY A 47 -3.87 -3.40 -1.85
CA GLY A 47 -4.81 -3.44 -0.73
C GLY A 47 -4.21 -4.12 0.50
N GLY A 48 -4.61 -3.64 1.68
CA GLY A 48 -4.13 -4.12 2.97
C GLY A 48 -3.06 -3.24 3.62
N SER A 49 -2.61 -3.66 4.81
CA SER A 49 -1.78 -2.86 5.71
C SER A 49 -0.45 -2.36 5.12
N THR A 50 0.13 -3.08 4.17
CA THR A 50 1.44 -2.78 3.57
C THR A 50 1.35 -2.32 2.12
N SER A 51 0.19 -1.88 1.63
CA SER A 51 0.07 -1.29 0.29
C SER A 51 -0.93 -0.14 0.23
N MET A 52 -2.21 -0.42 0.06
CA MET A 52 -3.29 0.58 0.05
C MET A 52 -4.17 0.33 1.26
N ARG A 53 -3.94 1.04 2.37
CA ARG A 53 -4.53 0.72 3.68
C ARG A 53 -6.04 0.91 3.71
N GLY A 54 -6.57 1.77 2.85
CA GLY A 54 -8.01 1.99 2.66
C GLY A 54 -8.75 0.83 2.00
N TRP A 55 -8.04 -0.18 1.49
CA TRP A 55 -8.60 -1.36 0.84
C TRP A 55 -8.37 -2.63 1.65
N GLU A 56 -9.23 -3.63 1.44
CA GLU A 56 -8.99 -4.97 1.98
C GLU A 56 -7.78 -5.61 1.29
N VAL A 57 -7.18 -6.58 1.97
CA VAL A 57 -5.98 -7.28 1.48
C VAL A 57 -6.24 -7.85 0.09
N LEU A 58 -5.42 -7.44 -0.89
CA LEU A 58 -5.47 -7.82 -2.32
C LEU A 58 -6.70 -7.31 -3.10
N ARG A 59 -7.64 -6.60 -2.48
CA ARG A 59 -8.93 -6.21 -3.05
C ARG A 59 -8.96 -4.75 -3.52
N PHE A 60 -7.86 -4.28 -4.12
CA PHE A 60 -7.83 -2.97 -4.77
C PHE A 60 -8.70 -2.92 -6.04
N GLU A 61 -8.68 -4.02 -6.81
CA GLU A 61 -9.64 -4.33 -7.86
C GLU A 61 -10.36 -5.64 -7.53
N GLU A 62 -11.64 -5.71 -7.86
CA GLU A 62 -12.47 -6.89 -7.64
C GLU A 62 -13.35 -7.14 -8.85
N LEU A 63 -13.48 -8.41 -9.25
CA LEU A 63 -14.44 -8.84 -10.26
C LEU A 63 -15.36 -9.89 -9.64
N LYS A 64 -16.67 -9.58 -9.61
CA LYS A 64 -17.69 -10.46 -8.99
C LYS A 64 -17.38 -10.83 -7.53
N GLY A 65 -16.73 -9.93 -6.79
CA GLY A 65 -16.39 -10.12 -5.38
C GLY A 65 -15.11 -10.91 -5.12
N GLU A 66 -14.36 -11.28 -6.16
CA GLU A 66 -13.04 -11.91 -6.02
C GLU A 66 -11.92 -10.91 -6.35
N PRO A 67 -10.78 -10.94 -5.64
CA PRO A 67 -9.66 -10.06 -5.90
C PRO A 67 -9.06 -10.34 -7.28
N VAL A 68 -8.84 -9.27 -8.05
CA VAL A 68 -8.18 -9.37 -9.37
C VAL A 68 -6.91 -8.55 -9.36
N GLY A 69 -5.82 -9.20 -9.79
CA GLY A 69 -4.53 -8.56 -9.98
C GLY A 69 -4.32 -8.19 -11.44
N GLU A 70 -3.36 -7.29 -11.67
CA GLU A 70 -2.98 -6.85 -13.00
C GLU A 70 -1.49 -7.01 -13.28
N ILE A 71 -1.10 -6.89 -14.55
CA ILE A 71 0.29 -7.14 -14.97
C ILE A 71 1.20 -5.91 -14.83
N ILE A 72 0.65 -4.74 -14.55
CA ILE A 72 1.40 -3.51 -14.25
C ILE A 72 0.94 -2.97 -12.92
N ARG A 73 1.89 -2.48 -12.12
CA ARG A 73 1.63 -1.83 -10.84
C ARG A 73 2.46 -0.58 -10.65
N PHE A 74 1.81 0.45 -10.14
CA PHE A 74 2.45 1.55 -9.42
C PHE A 74 1.88 1.62 -8.00
N MET A 75 2.74 1.92 -7.03
CA MET A 75 2.32 2.12 -5.65
C MET A 75 3.25 3.11 -4.97
N THR A 76 2.71 4.01 -4.16
CA THR A 76 3.47 4.87 -3.27
C THR A 76 2.85 4.93 -1.89
N ASN A 77 3.69 5.01 -0.85
CA ASN A 77 3.27 5.26 0.52
C ASN A 77 4.10 6.41 1.04
N ILE A 78 3.43 7.42 1.58
CA ILE A 78 4.06 8.59 2.17
C ILE A 78 3.60 8.65 3.61
N GLU A 79 4.55 8.68 4.54
CA GLU A 79 4.28 8.70 5.97
C GLU A 79 5.06 9.82 6.64
N TYR A 80 4.37 10.58 7.48
CA TYR A 80 4.98 11.46 8.45
C TYR A 80 4.81 10.86 9.84
N ARG A 81 5.92 10.38 10.39
CA ARG A 81 5.99 9.67 11.67
C ARG A 81 6.55 10.59 12.73
N PHE A 82 5.86 10.76 13.84
CA PHE A 82 6.36 11.55 14.97
C PHE A 82 6.15 10.78 16.27
N PRO A 83 7.16 10.71 17.14
CA PRO A 83 7.01 10.09 18.44
C PRO A 83 6.15 10.99 19.32
N ALA A 84 5.18 10.39 20.00
CA ALA A 84 4.32 11.11 20.92
C ALA A 84 4.87 11.05 22.35
N TYR A 85 4.83 9.87 22.97
CA TYR A 85 5.14 9.70 24.39
C TYR A 85 5.65 8.30 24.68
N LYS A 86 6.82 8.21 25.34
CA LYS A 86 7.48 6.94 25.71
C LYS A 86 7.56 5.96 24.53
N SER A 87 6.76 4.91 24.57
CA SER A 87 6.71 3.82 23.59
C SER A 87 5.69 4.04 22.48
N PHE A 88 4.93 5.14 22.51
CA PHE A 88 3.91 5.48 21.53
C PHE A 88 4.43 6.44 20.45
N GLY A 89 4.08 6.16 19.20
CA GLY A 89 4.27 7.03 18.06
C GLY A 89 2.96 7.23 17.30
N PHE A 90 2.87 8.35 16.60
CA PHE A 90 1.78 8.63 15.68
C PHE A 90 2.33 8.75 14.27
N THR A 91 1.49 8.39 13.30
CA THR A 91 1.78 8.50 11.89
C THR A 91 0.59 9.14 11.19
N VAL A 92 0.83 10.08 10.30
CA VAL A 92 -0.14 10.49 9.27
C VAL A 92 0.37 9.98 7.94
N PHE A 93 -0.50 9.44 7.10
CA PHE A 93 -0.09 8.81 5.86
C PHE A 93 -1.01 9.08 4.69
N PHE A 94 -0.43 8.92 3.49
CA PHE A 94 -1.09 8.94 2.20
C PHE A 94 -0.56 7.78 1.36
N ASP A 95 -1.47 6.96 0.84
CA ASP A 95 -1.16 5.83 -0.01
C ASP A 95 -1.76 6.05 -1.39
N GLY A 96 -0.98 5.80 -2.44
CA GLY A 96 -1.39 5.92 -3.83
C GLY A 96 -1.10 4.63 -4.59
N GLY A 97 -2.03 4.18 -5.41
CA GLY A 97 -1.95 2.87 -6.06
C GLY A 97 -2.62 2.84 -7.42
N LEU A 98 -2.06 2.06 -8.32
CA LEU A 98 -2.60 1.81 -9.66
C LEU A 98 -2.26 0.39 -10.08
N LEU A 99 -3.25 -0.29 -10.66
CA LEU A 99 -3.12 -1.56 -11.36
C LEU A 99 -3.59 -1.38 -12.80
N ALA A 100 -2.88 -1.96 -13.76
CA ALA A 100 -3.25 -1.89 -15.17
C ALA A 100 -2.88 -3.17 -15.93
N ASP A 101 -3.78 -3.60 -16.81
CA ASP A 101 -3.64 -4.77 -17.68
C ASP A 101 -2.71 -4.51 -18.89
N HIS A 102 -2.51 -3.23 -19.26
CA HIS A 102 -1.69 -2.86 -20.39
C HIS A 102 -1.10 -1.44 -20.24
N THR A 103 0.08 -1.19 -20.83
CA THR A 103 0.75 0.13 -20.68
C THR A 103 -0.02 1.28 -21.29
N LYS A 104 -0.83 1.02 -22.33
CA LYS A 104 -1.68 2.02 -22.98
C LYS A 104 -2.88 2.44 -22.12
N ASN A 105 -3.25 1.61 -21.14
CA ASN A 105 -4.39 1.86 -20.26
C ASN A 105 -3.98 2.62 -19.00
N ILE A 106 -2.68 2.86 -18.79
CA ILE A 106 -2.19 3.67 -17.67
C ILE A 106 -2.70 5.10 -17.87
N SER A 107 -3.63 5.51 -17.02
CA SER A 107 -4.18 6.86 -16.95
C SER A 107 -4.25 7.34 -15.50
N SER A 108 -4.50 8.64 -15.32
CA SER A 108 -4.77 9.22 -14.00
C SER A 108 -5.99 8.62 -13.33
N ASP A 109 -6.94 8.11 -14.10
CA ASP A 109 -8.24 7.65 -13.58
C ASP A 109 -8.13 6.30 -12.87
N LEU A 110 -7.08 5.52 -13.17
CA LEU A 110 -6.76 4.27 -12.46
C LEU A 110 -6.00 4.52 -11.15
N LEU A 111 -5.49 5.74 -10.93
CA LEU A 111 -4.74 6.07 -9.74
C LEU A 111 -5.69 6.41 -8.59
N LYS A 112 -5.79 5.50 -7.62
CA LYS A 112 -6.61 5.69 -6.43
C LYS A 112 -5.74 6.03 -5.23
N TRP A 113 -6.33 6.73 -4.27
CA TRP A 113 -5.64 7.22 -3.08
C TRP A 113 -6.42 6.90 -1.81
N ASP A 114 -5.70 6.57 -0.74
CA ASP A 114 -6.22 6.64 0.62
C ASP A 114 -5.32 7.50 1.51
N SER A 115 -5.87 7.91 2.63
CA SER A 115 -5.12 8.62 3.66
C SER A 115 -5.62 8.21 5.03
N GLY A 116 -4.80 8.43 6.04
CA GLY A 116 -5.16 8.00 7.38
C GLY A 116 -4.18 8.38 8.46
N VAL A 117 -4.49 7.86 9.64
CA VAL A 117 -3.69 8.03 10.85
C VAL A 117 -3.35 6.68 11.45
N GLY A 118 -2.17 6.58 12.02
CA GLY A 118 -1.64 5.37 12.63
C GLY A 118 -1.16 5.62 14.05
N LEU A 119 -1.40 4.64 14.91
CA LEU A 119 -0.81 4.53 16.24
C LEU A 119 0.24 3.42 16.21
N THR A 120 1.44 3.70 16.70
CA THR A 120 2.52 2.71 16.83
C THR A 120 2.90 2.53 18.29
N ILE A 121 3.05 1.28 18.74
CA ILE A 121 3.50 0.92 20.08
C ILE A 121 4.75 0.06 19.98
N LYS A 122 5.81 0.41 20.70
CA LYS A 122 7.00 -0.46 20.82
C LYS A 122 6.66 -1.66 21.71
N THR A 123 6.78 -2.87 21.16
CA THR A 123 6.61 -4.13 21.88
C THR A 123 7.92 -4.92 21.88
N PRO A 124 8.08 -5.94 22.74
CA PRO A 124 9.25 -6.84 22.71
C PRO A 124 9.44 -7.56 21.36
N LEU A 125 8.34 -7.77 20.62
CA LEU A 125 8.36 -8.39 19.29
C LEU A 125 8.59 -7.36 18.16
N GLY A 126 8.87 -6.10 18.49
CA GLY A 126 9.01 -5.00 17.52
C GLY A 126 7.84 -4.01 17.55
N PRO A 127 7.83 -3.01 16.65
CA PRO A 127 6.75 -2.02 16.60
C PRO A 127 5.45 -2.68 16.12
N ALA A 128 4.40 -2.57 16.93
CA ALA A 128 3.03 -2.91 16.55
C ALA A 128 2.30 -1.63 16.09
N ARG A 129 1.47 -1.75 15.07
CA ARG A 129 0.77 -0.63 14.42
C ARG A 129 -0.72 -0.90 14.32
N LEU A 130 -1.50 0.15 14.54
CA LEU A 130 -2.93 0.23 14.29
C LEU A 130 -3.18 1.45 13.40
N ASP A 131 -3.55 1.21 12.15
CA ASP A 131 -3.76 2.25 11.15
C ASP A 131 -5.25 2.34 10.80
N TYR A 132 -5.80 3.54 10.76
CA TYR A 132 -7.16 3.84 10.30
C TYR A 132 -7.07 4.66 9.02
N ALA A 133 -7.60 4.09 7.93
CA ALA A 133 -7.50 4.63 6.58
C ALA A 133 -8.88 4.90 5.97
N ILE A 134 -8.95 5.90 5.11
CA ILE A 134 -10.15 6.32 4.38
C ILE A 134 -9.77 6.51 2.90
N GLN A 135 -10.58 5.95 2.00
CA GLN A 135 -10.42 6.18 0.55
C GLN A 135 -10.78 7.63 0.20
N VAL A 136 -9.92 8.30 -0.57
CA VAL A 136 -10.06 9.73 -0.89
C VAL A 136 -11.25 9.99 -1.82
N ASP A 137 -11.44 9.11 -2.80
CA ASP A 137 -12.53 9.15 -3.78
C ASP A 137 -13.88 8.69 -3.19
N ASN A 138 -13.84 7.80 -2.21
CA ASN A 138 -15.03 7.31 -1.51
C ASN A 138 -14.85 7.32 0.02
N PRO A 139 -15.04 8.48 0.69
CA PRO A 139 -14.83 8.61 2.13
C PRO A 139 -15.75 7.75 3.02
N GLY A 140 -16.80 7.14 2.44
CA GLY A 140 -17.62 6.13 3.11
C GLY A 140 -16.88 4.81 3.32
N LYS A 141 -15.89 4.50 2.49
CA LYS A 141 -15.04 3.31 2.61
C LYS A 141 -13.86 3.58 3.55
N ARG A 142 -13.90 2.90 4.69
CA ARG A 142 -12.94 3.05 5.79
C ARG A 142 -12.41 1.69 6.19
N LYS A 143 -11.15 1.61 6.59
CA LYS A 143 -10.52 0.37 7.04
C LYS A 143 -9.64 0.61 8.26
N ILE A 144 -9.62 -0.41 9.12
CA ILE A 144 -8.67 -0.53 10.21
C ILE A 144 -7.69 -1.64 9.82
N GLN A 145 -6.40 -1.36 9.95
CA GLN A 145 -5.32 -2.27 9.61
C GLN A 145 -4.44 -2.49 10.83
N LEU A 146 -3.96 -3.72 11.00
CA LEU A 146 -3.01 -4.11 12.02
C LEU A 146 -1.71 -4.58 11.37
N GLY A 147 -0.58 -4.27 11.99
CA GLY A 147 0.73 -4.70 11.52
C GLY A 147 1.72 -4.87 12.66
N ILE A 148 2.65 -5.80 12.51
CA ILE A 148 3.76 -6.04 13.44
C ILE A 148 5.04 -6.10 12.62
N GLN A 149 6.10 -5.42 13.06
CA GLN A 149 7.41 -5.34 12.40
C GLN A 149 7.41 -4.76 10.97
N ASN A 150 6.28 -4.27 10.46
CA ASN A 150 6.22 -3.68 9.13
C ASN A 150 6.94 -2.33 9.08
N LEU A 151 7.86 -2.21 8.12
CA LEU A 151 8.56 -0.96 7.82
C LEU A 151 7.63 0.06 7.13
N PHE A 152 6.60 -0.42 6.45
CA PHE A 152 5.48 0.30 5.83
C PHE A 152 4.30 -0.64 5.74
#